data_AF-A0A5N6RQU1-F1
#
_entry.id   AF-A0A5N6RQU1-F1
#
_cell.length_a   1.000
_cell.length_b   1.000
_cell.length_c   1.000
_cell.angle_alpha   90.00
_cell.angle_beta   90.00
_cell.angle_gamma   90.00
#
_symmetry.space_group_name_H-M   'P 1'
#
loop_
_entity.id
_entity.type
_entity.pdbx_description
1 polymer ?
#
loop_
_entity_poly.entity_id
_entity_poly.type
_entity_poly.pdbx_seq_one_letter_code
_entity_poly.pdbx_strand_id
1 'polypeptide(L)'
;MAVQEFYNHFCFLCRWLFQYIQGANLNFSRIAMTAPVLTSIVPGAGPLHSSAYFIRFYLPVKFQASPPLPLPELNLKPYVWDSHCIAVRKFSGFARDSNIVEEAEKLGISLSRSPWANSTSSASGYAYSIAQYSSPFRIIGRVNEVWVDINASELDGCKLSGVAAY
;
A
#
# COMPACT_ATOMS: atom_id res chain seq x y z
N MET A 1 -5.74 9.78 20.05
CA MET A 1 -6.58 8.55 20.04
C MET A 1 -7.23 8.49 18.66
N ALA A 2 -6.57 7.86 17.68
CA ALA A 2 -7.04 7.71 16.31
C ALA A 2 -7.27 6.21 16.09
N VAL A 3 -8.49 5.72 16.38
CA VAL A 3 -8.72 4.27 16.58
C VAL A 3 -9.80 3.70 15.65
N GLN A 4 -10.20 4.40 14.57
CA GLN A 4 -11.30 3.92 13.71
C GLN A 4 -11.21 4.31 12.21
N GLU A 5 -10.11 4.91 11.74
CA GLU A 5 -10.13 5.59 10.43
C GLU A 5 -9.77 4.68 9.25
N PHE A 6 -8.86 3.72 9.37
CA PHE A 6 -8.34 3.00 8.18
C PHE A 6 -9.41 2.18 7.45
N TYR A 7 -10.23 1.42 8.17
CA TYR A 7 -11.24 0.56 7.53
C TYR A 7 -12.35 1.36 6.84
N ASN A 8 -12.78 2.47 7.45
CA ASN A 8 -13.81 3.33 6.88
C ASN A 8 -13.28 4.19 5.72
N HIS A 9 -12.06 4.74 5.83
CA HIS A 9 -11.42 5.46 4.73
C HIS A 9 -11.12 4.53 3.55
N PHE A 10 -10.68 3.30 3.82
CA PHE A 10 -10.45 2.28 2.80
C PHE A 10 -11.72 2.05 1.97
N CYS A 11 -12.90 1.89 2.60
CA CYS A 11 -14.15 1.72 1.88
C CYS A 11 -14.53 2.91 0.97
N PHE A 12 -14.33 4.15 1.42
CA PHE A 12 -14.66 5.33 0.61
C PHE A 12 -13.71 5.53 -0.57
N LEU A 13 -12.39 5.40 -0.36
CA LEU A 13 -11.40 5.51 -1.42
C LEU A 13 -11.47 4.34 -2.40
N CYS A 14 -11.82 3.13 -1.93
CA CYS A 14 -12.15 2.00 -2.80
C CYS A 14 -13.32 2.30 -3.73
N ARG A 15 -14.29 3.15 -3.34
CA ARG A 15 -15.42 3.49 -4.20
C ARG A 15 -14.97 4.25 -5.46
N TRP A 16 -14.11 5.27 -5.32
CA TRP A 16 -13.62 6.01 -6.49
C TRP A 16 -12.81 5.10 -7.41
N LEU A 17 -11.91 4.30 -6.83
CA LEU A 17 -11.12 3.34 -7.60
C LEU A 17 -12.01 2.32 -8.32
N PHE A 18 -13.04 1.80 -7.65
CA PHE A 18 -13.99 0.87 -8.21
C PHE A 18 -14.80 1.50 -9.35
N GLN A 19 -15.24 2.75 -9.21
CA GLN A 19 -15.93 3.46 -10.29
C GLN A 19 -15.02 3.60 -11.51
N TYR A 20 -13.76 4.02 -11.30
CA TYR A 20 -12.78 4.18 -12.37
C TYR A 20 -12.59 2.89 -13.18
N ILE A 21 -12.35 1.75 -12.51
CA ILE A 21 -12.14 0.47 -13.19
C ILE A 21 -13.41 -0.08 -13.85
N GLN A 22 -14.60 0.33 -13.38
CA GLN A 22 -15.88 -0.05 -13.98
C GLN A 22 -16.26 0.80 -15.20
N GLY A 23 -15.43 1.78 -15.58
CA GLY A 23 -15.62 2.60 -16.77
C GLY A 23 -15.88 4.08 -16.50
N ALA A 24 -15.80 4.56 -15.26
CA ALA A 24 -15.82 5.99 -14.96
C ALA A 24 -14.44 6.63 -15.28
N ASN A 25 -14.09 6.58 -16.55
CA ASN A 25 -12.92 7.20 -17.16
C ASN A 25 -13.32 7.72 -18.55
N LEU A 26 -12.55 8.65 -19.11
CA LEU A 26 -12.90 9.33 -20.37
C LEU A 26 -13.10 8.37 -21.57
N ASN A 27 -12.53 7.17 -21.50
CA ASN A 27 -12.60 6.17 -22.57
C ASN A 27 -13.67 5.10 -22.30
N PHE A 28 -14.48 5.24 -21.25
CA PHE A 28 -15.47 4.24 -20.80
C PHE A 28 -14.92 2.81 -20.67
N SER A 29 -13.61 2.70 -20.46
CA SER A 29 -12.89 1.44 -20.55
C SER A 29 -13.01 0.67 -19.25
N ARG A 30 -13.40 -0.60 -19.33
CA ARG A 30 -13.37 -1.49 -18.17
C ARG A 30 -11.96 -2.04 -17.95
N ILE A 31 -11.51 -1.92 -16.70
CA ILE A 31 -10.20 -2.34 -16.25
C ILE A 31 -10.39 -3.54 -15.32
N ALA A 32 -9.70 -4.64 -15.61
CA ALA A 32 -9.75 -5.81 -14.76
C ALA A 32 -9.11 -5.48 -13.40
N MET A 33 -9.73 -5.93 -12.31
CA MET A 33 -9.14 -5.85 -10.98
C MET A 33 -7.79 -6.58 -10.95
N THR A 34 -6.82 -5.99 -10.27
CA THR A 34 -5.52 -6.58 -9.96
C THR A 34 -5.36 -6.67 -8.45
N ALA A 35 -4.35 -7.43 -8.03
CA ALA A 35 -3.88 -7.47 -6.67
C ALA A 35 -2.36 -7.20 -6.66
N PRO A 36 -1.83 -6.60 -5.59
CA PRO A 36 -2.55 -6.07 -4.42
C PRO A 36 -3.15 -4.67 -4.67
N VAL A 37 -4.13 -4.29 -3.85
CA VAL A 37 -4.43 -2.86 -3.59
C VAL A 37 -3.49 -2.40 -2.48
N LEU A 38 -2.81 -1.28 -2.70
CA LEU A 38 -1.80 -0.76 -1.79
C LEU A 38 -2.31 0.49 -1.09
N THR A 39 -2.24 0.52 0.24
CA THR A 39 -2.59 1.69 1.06
C THR A 39 -1.36 2.17 1.81
N SER A 40 -0.89 3.38 1.53
CA SER A 40 0.27 3.99 2.18
C SER A 40 -0.14 5.07 3.15
N ILE A 41 0.49 5.11 4.33
CA ILE A 41 0.10 5.99 5.43
C ILE A 41 1.11 7.13 5.58
N VAL A 42 0.61 8.36 5.52
CA VAL A 42 1.40 9.59 5.70
C VAL A 42 1.03 10.19 7.06
N PRO A 43 1.89 10.02 8.08
CA PRO A 43 1.61 10.54 9.42
C PRO A 43 1.63 12.07 9.44
N GLY A 44 0.71 12.68 10.17
CA GLY A 44 0.72 14.12 10.45
C GLY A 44 0.40 15.06 9.28
N ALA A 45 -0.05 14.52 8.13
CA ALA A 45 -0.37 15.31 6.94
C ALA A 45 -1.79 15.92 6.95
N GLY A 46 -2.65 15.52 7.88
CA GLY A 46 -4.01 16.03 7.98
C GLY A 46 -4.18 17.12 9.07
N PRO A 47 -5.32 17.82 9.10
CA PRO A 47 -5.64 18.78 10.14
C PRO A 47 -5.55 18.14 11.53
N LEU A 48 -5.08 18.90 12.52
CA LEU A 48 -4.89 18.43 13.90
C LEU A 48 -3.96 17.20 14.02
N HIS A 49 -2.94 17.10 13.16
CA HIS A 49 -1.98 15.99 13.13
C HIS A 49 -2.61 14.63 12.81
N SER A 50 -3.75 14.61 12.10
CA SER A 50 -4.32 13.38 11.55
C SER A 50 -3.44 12.82 10.42
N SER A 51 -3.62 11.54 10.10
CA SER A 51 -2.88 10.89 9.02
C SER A 51 -3.59 11.06 7.67
N ALA A 52 -2.82 11.19 6.60
CA ALA A 52 -3.34 11.08 5.24
C ALA A 52 -3.04 9.68 4.67
N TYR A 53 -3.84 9.26 3.69
CA TYR A 53 -3.74 7.93 3.08
C TYR A 53 -3.67 8.04 1.57
N PHE A 54 -2.75 7.29 0.96
CA PHE A 54 -2.73 7.07 -0.49
C PHE A 54 -3.19 5.65 -0.79
N ILE A 55 -4.24 5.51 -1.60
CA ILE A 55 -4.66 4.22 -2.12
C ILE A 55 -4.23 4.11 -3.57
N ARG A 56 -3.57 3.02 -3.91
CA ARG A 56 -2.99 2.77 -5.22
C ARG A 56 -3.41 1.41 -5.73
N PHE A 57 -3.61 1.37 -7.04
CA PHE A 57 -4.04 0.21 -7.78
C PHE A 57 -3.08 -0.03 -8.94
N TYR A 58 -2.60 -1.26 -9.04
CA TYR A 58 -1.72 -1.63 -10.14
C TYR A 58 -2.52 -1.79 -11.43
N LEU A 59 -2.20 -1.00 -12.46
CA LEU A 59 -2.86 -1.13 -13.74
C LEU A 59 -2.38 -2.37 -14.50
N PRO A 60 -3.28 -3.14 -15.13
CA PRO A 60 -2.89 -4.19 -16.07
C PRO A 60 -1.95 -3.66 -17.14
N VAL A 61 -1.00 -4.47 -17.59
CA VAL A 61 0.08 -4.09 -18.55
C VAL A 61 -0.45 -3.31 -19.76
N LYS A 62 -1.59 -3.73 -20.31
CA LYS A 62 -2.23 -3.06 -21.46
C LYS A 62 -2.56 -1.58 -21.25
N PHE A 63 -2.70 -1.12 -20.00
CA PHE A 63 -3.05 0.25 -19.64
C PHE A 63 -1.86 1.03 -19.04
N GLN A 64 -0.69 0.43 -18.87
CA GLN A 64 0.45 1.09 -18.21
C GLN A 64 1.07 2.19 -19.07
N ALA A 65 1.21 1.95 -20.38
CA ALA A 65 1.78 2.95 -21.30
C ALA A 65 0.87 4.18 -21.47
N SER A 66 -0.44 3.99 -21.39
CA SER A 66 -1.43 5.05 -21.56
C SER A 66 -2.65 4.77 -20.67
N PRO A 67 -2.60 5.13 -19.37
CA PRO A 67 -3.69 4.89 -18.44
C PRO A 67 -4.95 5.69 -18.84
N PRO A 68 -6.16 5.10 -18.83
CA PRO A 68 -7.39 5.85 -19.04
C PRO A 68 -7.49 7.00 -18.05
N LEU A 69 -7.82 8.20 -18.51
CA LEU A 69 -7.94 9.35 -17.61
C LEU A 69 -9.22 9.24 -16.77
N PRO A 70 -9.15 9.34 -15.43
CA PRO A 70 -10.33 9.32 -14.58
C PRO A 70 -11.22 10.53 -14.87
N LEU A 71 -12.53 10.39 -14.64
CA LEU A 71 -13.43 11.54 -14.74
C LEU A 71 -13.10 12.57 -13.63
N PRO A 72 -13.31 13.88 -13.87
CA PRO A 72 -12.95 14.93 -12.91
C PRO A 72 -13.58 14.80 -11.52
N GLU A 73 -14.73 14.12 -11.41
CA GLU A 73 -15.43 13.87 -10.15
C GLU A 73 -14.74 12.79 -9.30
N LEU A 74 -13.86 11.99 -9.91
CA LEU A 74 -13.02 11.05 -9.19
C LEU A 74 -11.71 11.75 -8.83
N ASN A 75 -11.42 11.86 -7.53
CA ASN A 75 -10.15 12.39 -7.06
C ASN A 75 -9.01 11.35 -7.21
N LEU A 76 -8.76 10.94 -8.45
CA LEU A 76 -7.75 9.97 -8.83
C LEU A 76 -6.77 10.60 -9.81
N LYS A 77 -5.51 10.21 -9.71
CA LYS A 77 -4.46 10.67 -10.61
C LYS A 77 -3.58 9.47 -11.01
N PRO A 78 -3.15 9.37 -12.27
CA PRO A 78 -2.10 8.44 -12.65
C PRO A 78 -0.85 8.67 -11.80
N TYR A 79 -0.19 7.59 -11.40
CA TYR A 79 1.02 7.62 -10.59
C TYR A 79 2.05 6.68 -11.21
N VAL A 80 3.24 7.20 -11.48
CA VAL A 80 4.38 6.39 -11.91
C VAL A 80 5.09 5.91 -10.63
N TRP A 81 5.28 4.60 -10.54
CA TRP A 81 5.90 3.96 -9.39
C TRP A 81 7.33 3.56 -9.75
N ASP A 82 8.30 4.33 -9.26
CA ASP A 82 9.71 4.06 -9.53
C ASP A 82 10.21 2.82 -8.78
N SER A 83 11.21 2.15 -9.35
CA SER A 83 11.82 0.97 -8.73
C SER A 83 12.50 1.34 -7.42
N HIS A 84 12.17 0.60 -6.35
CA HIS A 84 12.81 0.75 -5.04
C HIS A 84 12.77 -0.58 -4.28
N CYS A 85 13.57 -0.67 -3.23
CA CYS A 85 13.59 -1.84 -2.35
C CYS A 85 12.57 -1.66 -1.23
N ILE A 86 11.87 -2.76 -0.92
CA ILE A 86 10.92 -2.82 0.19
C ILE A 86 11.26 -4.00 1.09
N ALA A 87 11.13 -3.79 2.39
CA ALA A 87 11.06 -4.86 3.38
C ALA A 87 9.60 -5.26 3.57
N VAL A 88 9.33 -6.56 3.60
CA VAL A 88 7.96 -7.10 3.58
C VAL A 88 7.74 -8.02 4.78
N ARG A 89 6.61 -7.83 5.48
CA ARG A 89 6.10 -8.78 6.46
C ARG A 89 4.69 -9.22 6.09
N LYS A 90 4.51 -10.53 5.93
CA LYS A 90 3.21 -11.14 5.64
C LYS A 90 2.43 -11.45 6.91
N PHE A 91 1.13 -11.20 6.89
CA PHE A 91 0.21 -11.53 7.99
C PHE A 91 -1.16 -11.98 7.47
N SER A 92 -1.90 -12.68 8.32
CA SER A 92 -3.23 -13.23 8.01
C SER A 92 -4.37 -12.44 8.64
N GLY A 93 -5.59 -12.67 8.17
CA GLY A 93 -6.81 -12.06 8.72
C GLY A 93 -7.18 -10.76 8.03
N PHE A 94 -8.06 -9.97 8.66
CA PHE A 94 -8.45 -8.66 8.14
C PHE A 94 -7.39 -7.63 8.54
N ALA A 95 -6.98 -6.77 7.61
CA ALA A 95 -6.16 -5.61 7.92
C ALA A 95 -7.05 -4.54 8.59
N ARG A 96 -6.83 -4.31 9.89
CA ARG A 96 -7.53 -3.35 10.75
C ARG A 96 -6.50 -2.42 11.39
N ASP A 97 -6.92 -1.23 11.81
CA ASP A 97 -6.03 -0.25 12.46
C ASP A 97 -5.16 -0.87 13.56
N SER A 98 -5.77 -1.65 14.45
CA SER A 98 -5.07 -2.22 15.62
C SER A 98 -4.00 -3.24 15.25
N ASN A 99 -4.27 -4.14 14.29
CA ASN A 99 -3.31 -5.20 13.95
C ASN A 99 -2.29 -4.76 12.90
N ILE A 100 -2.63 -3.80 12.05
CA ILE A 100 -1.70 -3.25 11.07
C ILE A 100 -0.51 -2.59 11.78
N VAL A 101 -0.78 -1.79 12.81
CA VAL A 101 0.27 -1.12 13.60
C VAL A 101 1.15 -2.17 14.29
N GLU A 102 0.56 -3.21 14.88
CA GLU A 102 1.29 -4.29 15.52
C GLU A 102 2.20 -5.06 14.54
N GLU A 103 1.70 -5.38 13.34
CA GLU A 103 2.52 -6.06 12.33
C GLU A 103 3.61 -5.14 11.76
N ALA A 104 3.35 -3.84 11.63
CA ALA A 104 4.37 -2.86 11.26
C ALA A 104 5.47 -2.74 12.32
N GLU A 105 5.12 -2.73 13.61
CA GLU A 105 6.09 -2.73 14.71
C GLU A 105 6.94 -4.00 14.70
N LYS A 106 6.33 -5.19 14.52
CA LYS A 106 7.07 -6.46 14.39
C LYS A 106 8.04 -6.45 13.20
N LEU A 107 7.66 -5.84 12.08
CA LEU A 107 8.58 -5.63 10.94
C LEU A 107 9.73 -4.70 11.33
N GLY A 108 9.45 -3.58 11.98
CA GLY A 108 10.48 -2.64 12.47
C GLY A 108 11.49 -3.29 13.43
N ILE A 109 11.01 -4.09 14.39
CA ILE A 109 11.87 -4.87 15.30
C ILE A 109 12.73 -5.89 14.54
N SER A 110 12.18 -6.49 13.47
CA SER A 110 12.93 -7.46 12.67
C SER A 110 14.02 -6.79 11.84
N LEU A 111 13.73 -5.61 11.30
CA LEU A 111 14.72 -4.80 10.59
C LEU A 111 15.85 -4.34 11.51
N SER A 112 15.54 -3.87 12.73
CA SER A 112 16.55 -3.38 13.68
C SER A 112 17.52 -4.47 14.16
N ARG A 113 17.13 -5.74 14.06
CA ARG A 113 17.97 -6.92 14.38
C ARG A 113 18.70 -7.50 13.17
N SER A 114 18.55 -6.90 11.99
CA SER A 114 19.14 -7.35 10.74
C SER A 114 20.20 -6.38 10.25
N PRO A 115 20.97 -6.72 9.19
CA PRO A 115 21.88 -5.78 8.54
C PRO A 115 21.19 -4.49 8.02
N TRP A 116 19.86 -4.50 7.91
CA TRP A 116 19.04 -3.40 7.39
C TRP A 116 18.60 -2.39 8.47
N ALA A 117 19.10 -2.49 9.70
CA ALA A 117 18.65 -1.68 10.85
C ALA A 117 18.66 -0.16 10.59
N ASN A 118 19.66 0.33 9.83
CA ASN A 118 19.81 1.75 9.49
C ASN A 118 19.40 2.06 8.04
N SER A 119 18.79 1.11 7.35
CA SER A 119 18.47 1.23 5.93
C SER A 119 17.05 1.72 5.68
N THR A 120 16.22 1.95 6.71
CA THR A 120 14.86 2.46 6.53
C THR A 120 14.87 3.82 5.83
N SER A 121 14.15 3.93 4.72
CA SER A 121 14.06 5.17 3.94
C SER A 121 12.78 5.93 4.27
N SER A 122 12.88 7.24 4.44
CA SER A 122 11.73 8.15 4.53
C SER A 122 11.51 8.96 3.25
N ALA A 123 12.24 8.65 2.17
CA ALA A 123 12.23 9.44 0.94
C ALA A 123 10.85 9.48 0.25
N SER A 124 10.03 8.45 0.44
CA SER A 124 8.70 8.35 -0.16
C SER A 124 7.62 9.15 0.57
N GLY A 125 7.93 9.68 1.77
CA GLY A 125 7.02 10.53 2.56
C GLY A 125 5.89 9.77 3.27
N TYR A 126 5.78 8.45 3.12
CA TYR A 126 4.90 7.60 3.91
C TYR A 126 5.69 6.76 4.91
N ALA A 127 5.08 6.39 6.04
CA ALA A 127 5.73 5.60 7.08
C ALA A 127 5.81 4.11 6.70
N TYR A 128 4.70 3.56 6.20
CA TYR A 128 4.60 2.19 5.73
C TYR A 128 3.41 2.05 4.77
N SER A 129 3.36 0.94 4.05
CA SER A 129 2.27 0.59 3.14
C SER A 129 1.69 -0.78 3.46
N ILE A 130 0.39 -0.95 3.17
CA ILE A 130 -0.34 -2.19 3.38
C ILE A 130 -0.81 -2.72 2.05
N ALA A 131 -0.32 -3.90 1.66
CA ALA A 131 -0.71 -4.58 0.44
C ALA A 131 -1.78 -5.63 0.75
N GLN A 132 -2.95 -5.46 0.15
CA GLN A 132 -4.10 -6.34 0.35
C GLN A 132 -4.40 -7.11 -0.93
N TYR A 133 -4.25 -8.43 -0.86
CA TYR A 133 -4.40 -9.32 -2.02
C TYR A 133 -5.81 -9.92 -2.14
N SER A 134 -6.57 -9.88 -1.06
CA SER A 134 -7.87 -10.56 -0.96
C SER A 134 -9.02 -9.63 -1.26
N SER A 135 -9.98 -10.12 -2.06
CA SER A 135 -11.27 -9.45 -2.27
C SER A 135 -11.95 -9.11 -0.94
N PRO A 136 -12.67 -7.98 -0.83
CA PRO A 136 -13.47 -7.65 0.35
C PRO A 136 -14.39 -8.79 0.79
N PHE A 137 -14.96 -9.53 -0.16
CA PHE A 137 -15.88 -10.65 0.07
C PHE A 137 -15.20 -11.96 0.51
N ARG A 138 -13.86 -12.05 0.44
CA ARG A 138 -13.13 -13.24 0.87
C ARG A 138 -12.93 -13.22 2.38
N ILE A 139 -13.62 -14.10 3.10
CA ILE A 139 -13.59 -14.10 4.57
C ILE A 139 -12.42 -14.93 5.13
N ILE A 140 -12.09 -16.08 4.52
CA ILE A 140 -11.07 -17.03 5.02
C ILE A 140 -9.83 -17.04 4.11
N GLY A 141 -8.66 -17.28 4.71
CA GLY A 141 -7.39 -17.41 4.00
C GLY A 141 -6.90 -16.10 3.39
N ARG A 142 -7.20 -14.97 4.06
CA ARG A 142 -6.74 -13.64 3.63
C ARG A 142 -5.25 -13.53 3.87
N VAL A 143 -4.55 -13.03 2.86
CA VAL A 143 -3.13 -12.67 2.92
C VAL A 143 -3.01 -11.16 2.73
N ASN A 144 -2.32 -10.52 3.66
CA ASN A 144 -1.93 -9.12 3.56
C ASN A 144 -0.44 -9.00 3.90
N GLU A 145 0.15 -7.89 3.52
CA GLU A 145 1.55 -7.60 3.79
C GLU A 145 1.71 -6.15 4.27
N VAL A 146 2.66 -5.94 5.19
CA VAL A 146 3.17 -4.61 5.56
C VAL A 146 4.50 -4.40 4.85
N TRP A 147 4.64 -3.26 4.20
CA TRP A 147 5.81 -2.86 3.42
C TRP A 147 6.44 -1.60 4.02
N VAL A 148 7.76 -1.59 4.11
CA VAL A 148 8.57 -0.41 4.49
C VAL A 148 9.66 -0.22 3.44
N ASP A 149 9.86 1.01 2.99
CA ASP A 149 10.90 1.31 2.00
C ASP A 149 12.28 1.23 2.67
N ILE A 150 13.23 0.60 1.98
CA ILE A 150 14.62 0.50 2.44
C ILE A 150 15.57 1.03 1.37
N ASN A 151 16.62 1.71 1.81
CA ASN A 151 17.73 2.12 0.98
C ASN A 151 18.75 0.99 0.91
N ALA A 152 18.78 0.27 -0.21
CA ALA A 152 19.74 -0.82 -0.43
C ALA A 152 21.00 -0.42 -1.20
N SER A 153 21.25 0.88 -1.35
CA SER A 153 22.47 1.38 -2.00
C SER A 153 23.75 0.91 -1.31
N GLU A 154 23.67 0.54 -0.03
CA GLU A 154 24.80 0.13 0.80
C GLU A 154 25.01 -1.41 0.90
N LEU A 155 24.10 -2.23 0.35
CA LEU A 155 24.05 -3.68 0.61
C LEU A 155 23.89 -4.57 -0.65
N ASP A 156 24.58 -4.25 -1.75
CA ASP A 156 24.55 -5.00 -3.03
C ASP A 156 23.14 -5.12 -3.67
N GLY A 157 22.29 -4.10 -3.49
CA GLY A 157 20.96 -4.01 -4.12
C GLY A 157 19.84 -4.73 -3.36
N CYS A 158 18.63 -4.76 -3.94
CA CYS A 158 17.46 -5.43 -3.33
C CYS A 158 17.57 -6.97 -3.41
N LYS A 159 18.61 -7.59 -2.85
CA LYS A 159 18.66 -9.05 -2.76
C LYS A 159 17.60 -9.53 -1.78
N LEU A 160 16.80 -10.53 -2.19
CA LEU A 160 15.85 -11.26 -1.35
C LEU A 160 16.58 -11.87 -0.15
N SER A 161 16.72 -11.10 0.91
CA SER A 161 17.19 -11.59 2.20
C SER A 161 15.93 -12.04 2.92
N GLY A 162 15.72 -13.36 3.01
CA GLY A 162 14.68 -13.92 3.87
C GLY A 162 15.00 -13.57 5.31
N VAL A 163 14.58 -12.38 5.76
CA VAL A 163 14.68 -11.97 7.15
C VAL A 163 13.83 -12.96 7.93
N ALA A 164 14.51 -13.73 8.78
CA ALA A 164 14.02 -14.94 9.41
C ALA A 164 12.62 -14.73 10.01
N ALA A 165 11.70 -15.62 9.63
CA ALA A 165 10.51 -15.86 10.41
C ALA A 165 10.95 -16.42 11.77
N TYR A 166 10.74 -15.66 12.83
CA TYR A 166 10.63 -16.18 14.20
C TYR A 166 9.22 -15.91 14.71
#